data_AF-A0A1I7SZ92-F1
#
_entry.id   AF-A0A1I7SZ92-F1
#
_cell.length_a   1.000
_cell.length_b   1.000
_cell.length_c   1.000
_cell.angle_alpha   90.00
_cell.angle_beta   90.00
_cell.angle_gamma   90.00
#
_symmetry.space_group_name_H-M   'P 1'
#
loop_
_entity.id
_entity.type
_entity.pdbx_description
1 polymer ?
#
loop_
_entity_poly.entity_id
_entity_poly.type
_entity_poly.pdbx_seq_one_letter_code
_entity_poly.pdbx_strand_id
1 'polypeptide(L)'
;MLRLSAYVEVDSKNRITKYNDGELILQGDHSQSAKSKIGWAARRVRDKRKMEEDGLTEGIKRETPDALEIVIKELLEPKNEIKEEEDLSTSEVFNAFLKLLLSFNLESLDQLQTKIEKCIEEAAGEKTPSKTIRIALECCLLLVTKRTKQSSEEISLDVFLQLFRRFVISLKLPHSLQQDIEQSIESIEDKKIPVETVKTALETSLLLLAP
;
A
#
# COMPACT_ATOMS: atom_id res chain seq x y z
N MET A 1 0.44 -7.34 35.07
CA MET A 1 -0.78 -7.37 35.92
C MET A 1 -1.85 -6.56 35.22
N LEU A 2 -2.74 -7.21 34.44
CA LEU A 2 -3.86 -6.55 33.76
C LEU A 2 -5.01 -6.41 34.77
N ARG A 3 -5.60 -5.22 34.89
CA ARG A 3 -6.68 -4.98 35.86
C ARG A 3 -7.99 -5.57 35.35
N LEU A 4 -8.73 -6.27 36.24
CA LEU A 4 -9.98 -6.97 35.92
C LEU A 4 -11.19 -6.07 35.64
N SER A 5 -11.10 -4.77 35.95
CA SER A 5 -12.16 -3.80 35.68
C SER A 5 -11.60 -2.37 35.63
N ALA A 6 -12.04 -1.58 34.65
CA ALA A 6 -11.69 -0.16 34.51
C ALA A 6 -12.96 0.68 34.33
N TYR A 7 -12.99 1.86 34.95
CA TYR A 7 -14.08 2.83 34.81
C TYR A 7 -13.72 3.87 33.74
N VAL A 8 -14.62 4.08 32.79
CA VAL A 8 -14.44 4.98 31.65
C VAL A 8 -15.67 5.88 31.54
N GLU A 9 -15.45 7.19 31.46
CA GLU A 9 -16.51 8.16 31.14
C GLU A 9 -16.40 8.57 29.69
N VAL A 10 -17.56 8.70 29.05
CA VAL A 10 -17.70 9.17 27.67
C VAL A 10 -18.63 10.37 27.60
N ASP A 11 -18.38 11.27 26.65
CA ASP A 11 -19.29 12.38 26.36
C ASP A 11 -20.50 11.95 25.51
N SER A 12 -21.39 12.92 25.22
CA SER A 12 -22.59 12.71 24.38
C SER A 12 -22.29 12.33 22.93
N LYS A 13 -21.01 12.31 22.53
CA LYS A 13 -20.53 11.87 21.22
C LYS A 13 -19.72 10.57 21.31
N ASN A 14 -19.83 9.83 22.42
CA ASN A 14 -19.10 8.59 22.69
C ASN A 14 -17.56 8.75 22.70
N ARG A 15 -17.03 9.94 23.01
CA ARG A 15 -15.58 10.13 23.16
C ARG A 15 -15.17 9.95 24.61
N ILE A 16 -14.10 9.21 24.87
CA ILE A 16 -13.57 9.01 26.23
C ILE A 16 -13.11 10.36 26.78
N THR A 17 -13.71 10.77 27.89
CA THR A 17 -13.37 12.02 28.60
C THR A 17 -12.63 11.77 29.91
N LYS A 18 -12.74 10.56 30.47
CA LYS A 18 -12.04 10.16 31.69
C LYS A 18 -11.75 8.67 31.68
N TYR A 19 -10.55 8.29 32.13
CA TYR A 19 -10.14 6.91 32.30
C TYR A 19 -9.44 6.78 33.65
N ASN A 20 -10.10 6.15 34.62
CA ASN A 20 -9.60 5.93 35.99
C ASN A 20 -9.32 7.21 36.84
N ASP A 21 -8.89 7.05 38.10
CA ASP A 21 -8.75 8.08 39.15
C ASP A 21 -7.60 9.09 38.99
N GLY A 22 -7.05 9.28 37.79
CA GLY A 22 -6.00 10.28 37.60
C GLY A 22 -5.35 10.23 36.22
N GLU A 23 -5.62 11.28 35.45
CA GLU A 23 -5.03 11.72 34.17
C GLU A 23 -4.97 10.70 33.02
N LEU A 24 -5.85 10.94 32.04
CA LEU A 24 -5.78 10.35 30.71
C LEU A 24 -4.74 11.11 29.87
N ILE A 25 -3.57 10.50 29.68
CA ILE A 25 -2.56 11.03 28.75
C ILE A 25 -2.86 10.46 27.36
N LEU A 26 -3.46 11.27 26.50
CA LEU A 26 -3.64 10.95 25.08
C LEU A 26 -2.36 11.30 24.33
N GLN A 27 -1.65 10.29 23.81
CA GLN A 27 -0.49 10.49 22.95
C GLN A 27 -0.95 10.58 21.48
N GLY A 28 -0.62 11.68 20.80
CA GLY A 28 -0.93 11.92 19.39
C GLY A 28 -1.17 13.41 19.08
N ASP A 29 -0.84 13.84 17.85
CA ASP A 29 -1.08 15.23 17.41
C ASP A 29 -2.56 15.47 17.09
N HIS A 30 -3.25 16.21 17.95
CA HIS A 30 -4.67 16.55 17.81
C HIS A 30 -4.92 17.96 17.24
N SER A 31 -3.90 18.59 16.65
CA SER A 31 -3.99 19.95 16.11
C SER A 31 -5.05 20.10 15.01
N GLN A 32 -5.63 21.30 14.87
CA GLN A 32 -6.52 21.64 13.74
C GLN A 32 -5.83 21.48 12.38
N SER A 33 -4.49 21.59 12.35
CA SER A 33 -3.67 21.33 11.17
C SER A 33 -3.69 19.85 10.76
N ALA A 34 -3.61 18.93 11.74
CA ALA A 34 -3.78 17.49 11.51
C ALA A 34 -5.19 17.15 10.99
N LYS A 35 -6.23 17.84 11.48
CA LYS A 35 -7.61 17.68 10.98
C LYS A 35 -7.81 18.27 9.57
N SER A 36 -7.06 19.32 9.22
CA SER A 36 -7.15 19.98 7.92
C SER A 36 -6.47 19.18 6.81
N LYS A 37 -5.36 18.48 7.10
CA LYS A 37 -4.65 17.58 6.17
C LYS A 37 -5.57 16.51 5.55
N ILE A 38 -6.49 15.97 6.35
CA ILE A 38 -7.50 14.99 5.90
C ILE A 38 -8.51 15.64 4.92
N GLY A 39 -8.81 16.93 5.09
CA GLY A 39 -9.78 17.64 4.25
C GLY A 39 -9.32 17.91 2.82
N TRP A 40 -8.01 17.90 2.55
CA TRP A 40 -7.47 18.22 1.22
C TRP A 40 -7.57 17.02 0.26
N ALA A 41 -7.40 15.81 0.76
CA ALA A 41 -7.60 14.58 -0.02
C ALA A 41 -9.08 14.38 -0.42
N ALA A 42 -10.01 14.70 0.48
CA ALA A 42 -11.44 14.57 0.22
C ALA A 42 -12.01 15.60 -0.79
N ARG A 43 -11.32 16.74 -1.02
CA ARG A 43 -11.79 17.78 -1.95
C ARG A 43 -11.49 17.48 -3.42
N ARG A 44 -10.39 16.80 -3.77
CA ARG A 44 -10.07 16.48 -5.18
C ARG A 44 -11.02 15.45 -5.81
N VAL A 45 -11.71 14.62 -5.02
CA VAL A 45 -12.70 13.65 -5.52
C VAL A 45 -14.02 14.32 -5.93
N ARG A 46 -14.30 15.53 -5.46
CA ARG A 46 -15.58 16.21 -5.72
C ARG A 46 -15.59 16.99 -7.03
N ASP A 47 -14.46 17.53 -7.47
CA ASP A 47 -14.39 18.30 -8.73
C ASP A 47 -14.36 17.42 -10.00
N LYS A 48 -14.02 16.13 -9.90
CA LYS A 48 -14.15 15.19 -11.03
C LYS A 48 -15.57 14.62 -11.23
N ARG A 49 -16.50 14.82 -10.28
CA ARG A 49 -17.86 14.23 -10.33
C ARG A 49 -18.92 15.08 -11.03
N LYS A 50 -18.57 16.20 -11.67
CA LYS A 50 -19.53 17.06 -12.38
C LYS A 50 -19.54 16.92 -13.91
N MET A 51 -18.81 15.95 -14.47
CA MET A 51 -18.75 15.75 -15.93
C MET A 51 -19.14 14.35 -16.43
N GLU A 52 -19.44 13.39 -15.55
CA GLU A 52 -19.83 12.02 -15.94
C GLU A 52 -21.15 11.62 -15.27
N GLU A 53 -22.20 12.37 -15.54
CA GLU A 53 -23.57 11.95 -15.25
C GLU A 53 -24.35 11.89 -16.57
N ASP A 54 -23.98 10.92 -17.40
CA ASP A 54 -24.84 10.31 -18.42
C ASP A 54 -24.15 9.04 -18.95
N GLY A 55 -24.62 7.87 -18.52
CA GLY A 55 -24.20 6.59 -19.10
C GLY A 55 -23.90 5.47 -18.11
N LEU A 56 -24.96 4.85 -17.62
CA LEU A 56 -25.10 3.43 -17.24
C LEU A 56 -23.83 2.54 -17.33
N THR A 57 -23.37 2.02 -16.18
CA THR A 57 -23.02 0.59 -16.02
C THR A 57 -22.99 0.21 -14.54
N GLU A 58 -23.70 -0.85 -14.22
CA GLU A 58 -23.77 -1.50 -12.92
C GLU A 58 -22.43 -2.13 -12.54
N GLY A 59 -22.15 -2.17 -11.23
CA GLY A 59 -21.47 -3.34 -10.66
C GLY A 59 -19.98 -3.27 -10.34
N ILE A 60 -19.44 -2.13 -9.89
CA ILE A 60 -18.17 -2.14 -9.13
C ILE A 60 -18.47 -1.77 -7.67
N LYS A 61 -18.62 -2.81 -6.83
CA LYS A 61 -18.54 -2.66 -5.37
C LYS A 61 -17.12 -2.19 -5.06
N ARG A 62 -17.01 -0.88 -4.83
CA ARG A 62 -15.83 -0.18 -4.29
C ARG A 62 -15.27 -0.99 -3.11
N GLU A 63 -14.09 -1.56 -3.27
CA GLU A 63 -13.25 -1.86 -2.11
C GLU A 63 -12.95 -0.52 -1.44
N THR A 64 -13.18 -0.48 -0.13
CA THR A 64 -13.29 0.75 0.63
C THR A 64 -11.92 1.45 0.72
N PRO A 65 -11.84 2.78 0.45
CA PRO A 65 -10.63 3.58 0.69
C PRO A 65 -10.05 3.42 2.11
N ASP A 66 -10.92 3.12 3.07
CA ASP A 66 -10.56 2.92 4.48
C ASP A 66 -9.59 1.75 4.71
N ALA A 67 -9.64 0.70 3.90
CA ALA A 67 -8.76 -0.46 4.07
C ALA A 67 -7.30 -0.15 3.69
N LEU A 68 -7.10 0.67 2.65
CA LEU A 68 -5.78 1.15 2.25
C LEU A 68 -5.23 2.14 3.28
N GLU A 69 -6.06 3.01 3.83
CA GLU A 69 -5.62 3.97 4.84
C GLU A 69 -5.17 3.29 6.13
N ILE A 70 -5.83 2.20 6.53
CA ILE A 70 -5.41 1.38 7.68
C ILE A 70 -4.05 0.70 7.38
N VAL A 71 -3.91 0.10 6.20
CA VAL A 71 -2.66 -0.57 5.78
C VAL A 71 -1.49 0.41 5.73
N ILE A 72 -1.69 1.59 5.15
CA ILE A 72 -0.65 2.62 5.05
C ILE A 72 -0.27 3.12 6.45
N LYS A 73 -1.23 3.29 7.37
CA LYS A 73 -0.93 3.66 8.77
C LYS A 73 -0.10 2.60 9.49
N GLU A 74 -0.43 1.31 9.30
CA GLU A 74 0.31 0.18 9.89
C GLU A 74 1.74 0.09 9.35
N LEU A 75 1.95 0.37 8.06
CA LEU A 75 3.27 0.37 7.42
C LEU A 75 4.10 1.63 7.72
N LEU A 76 3.46 2.75 8.07
CA LEU A 76 4.13 4.00 8.43
C LEU A 76 4.55 4.07 9.91
N GLU A 77 4.22 3.08 10.73
CA GLU A 77 4.74 3.02 12.09
C GLU A 77 6.28 2.89 12.05
N PRO A 78 7.01 3.70 12.84
CA PRO A 78 8.46 3.79 12.75
C PRO A 78 9.11 2.50 13.27
N LYS A 79 9.41 1.56 12.35
CA LYS A 79 10.42 0.54 12.58
C LYS A 79 11.78 1.23 12.51
N ASN A 80 12.41 1.43 13.67
CA ASN A 80 13.80 1.88 13.95
C ASN A 80 14.49 2.77 12.90
N GLU A 81 15.03 3.93 13.33
CA GLU A 81 15.83 4.85 12.50
C GLU A 81 16.75 4.13 11.49
N ILE A 82 16.30 4.08 10.24
CA ILE A 82 17.06 3.54 9.12
C ILE A 82 18.02 4.65 8.69
N LYS A 83 19.32 4.34 8.67
CA LYS A 83 20.36 5.25 8.15
C LYS A 83 19.99 5.68 6.73
N GLU A 84 20.31 6.93 6.37
CA GLU A 84 20.04 7.47 5.02
C GLU A 84 20.51 6.49 3.95
N GLU A 85 19.54 5.86 3.27
CA GLU A 85 19.77 4.91 2.18
C GLU A 85 19.82 5.66 0.87
N GLU A 86 20.65 5.18 -0.07
CA GLU A 86 20.80 5.78 -1.39
C GLU A 86 19.47 5.75 -2.16
N ASP A 87 19.09 6.90 -2.73
CA ASP A 87 17.92 7.00 -3.59
C ASP A 87 18.18 6.29 -4.92
N LEU A 88 17.18 5.55 -5.41
CA LEU A 88 17.20 4.94 -6.74
C LEU A 88 16.52 5.84 -7.76
N SER A 89 16.89 5.71 -9.04
CA SER A 89 16.13 6.40 -10.08
C SER A 89 14.71 5.83 -10.15
N THR A 90 13.71 6.71 -10.13
CA THR A 90 12.31 6.32 -10.28
C THR A 90 12.09 5.50 -11.56
N SER A 91 12.80 5.87 -12.63
CA SER A 91 12.79 5.12 -13.90
C SER A 91 13.34 3.68 -13.77
N GLU A 92 14.37 3.46 -12.96
CA GLU A 92 14.93 2.13 -12.72
C GLU A 92 13.93 1.25 -11.95
N VAL A 93 13.24 1.84 -10.98
CA VAL A 93 12.18 1.17 -10.22
C VAL A 93 11.04 0.75 -11.15
N PHE A 94 10.52 1.67 -11.98
CA PHE A 94 9.45 1.34 -12.91
C PHE A 94 9.86 0.33 -13.98
N ASN A 95 11.09 0.39 -14.50
CA ASN A 95 11.60 -0.64 -15.40
C ASN A 95 11.66 -2.03 -14.74
N ALA A 96 11.99 -2.10 -13.44
CA ALA A 96 11.96 -3.34 -12.70
C ALA A 96 10.52 -3.86 -12.53
N PHE A 97 9.55 -2.97 -12.26
CA PHE A 97 8.12 -3.32 -12.22
C PHE A 97 7.62 -3.85 -13.56
N LEU A 98 8.03 -3.22 -14.66
CA LEU A 98 7.70 -3.67 -16.02
C LEU A 98 8.23 -5.09 -16.27
N LYS A 99 9.48 -5.38 -15.90
CA LYS A 99 10.06 -6.73 -16.02
C LYS A 99 9.32 -7.76 -15.17
N LEU A 100 8.92 -7.38 -13.95
CA LEU A 100 8.10 -8.24 -13.08
C LEU A 100 6.76 -8.57 -13.76
N LEU A 101 6.08 -7.56 -14.30
CA LEU A 101 4.79 -7.73 -14.98
C LEU A 101 4.90 -8.65 -16.20
N LEU A 102 5.91 -8.41 -17.05
CA LEU A 102 6.18 -9.26 -18.22
C LEU A 102 6.52 -10.71 -17.85
N SER A 103 7.06 -10.94 -16.65
CA SER A 103 7.38 -12.30 -16.17
C SER A 103 6.14 -13.13 -15.82
N PHE A 104 4.99 -12.49 -15.57
CA PHE A 104 3.73 -13.21 -15.35
C PHE A 104 3.11 -13.73 -16.66
N ASN A 105 3.37 -13.07 -17.79
CA ASN A 105 2.83 -13.41 -19.11
C ASN A 105 1.28 -13.55 -19.09
N LEU A 106 0.60 -12.57 -18.50
CA LEU A 106 -0.86 -12.53 -18.35
C LEU A 106 -1.45 -11.36 -19.15
N GLU A 107 -2.37 -11.64 -20.08
CA GLU A 107 -3.02 -10.64 -20.94
C GLU A 107 -3.86 -9.62 -20.14
N SER A 108 -4.42 -10.03 -19.00
CA SER A 108 -5.23 -9.16 -18.13
C SER A 108 -4.43 -8.01 -17.48
N LEU A 109 -3.09 -8.04 -17.60
CA LEU A 109 -2.17 -7.02 -17.10
C LEU A 109 -1.72 -6.01 -18.17
N ASP A 110 -2.14 -6.11 -19.43
CA ASP A 110 -1.71 -5.21 -20.51
C ASP A 110 -1.99 -3.73 -20.21
N GLN A 111 -3.16 -3.44 -19.63
CA GLN A 111 -3.50 -2.07 -19.23
C GLN A 111 -2.55 -1.52 -18.17
N LEU A 112 -2.07 -2.38 -17.27
CA LEU A 112 -1.10 -1.99 -16.24
C LEU A 112 0.29 -1.81 -16.86
N GLN A 113 0.64 -2.63 -17.85
CA GLN A 113 1.87 -2.46 -18.62
C GLN A 113 1.95 -1.07 -19.26
N THR A 114 0.91 -0.66 -20.00
CA THR A 114 0.87 0.67 -20.65
C THR A 114 0.95 1.81 -19.64
N LYS A 115 0.36 1.64 -18.44
CA LYS A 115 0.48 2.63 -17.35
C LYS A 115 1.92 2.75 -16.85
N ILE A 116 2.62 1.62 -16.65
CA ILE A 116 4.01 1.62 -16.19
C ILE A 116 4.92 2.27 -17.24
N GLU A 117 4.74 1.93 -18.52
CA GLU A 117 5.49 2.53 -19.63
C GLU A 117 5.34 4.06 -19.65
N LYS A 118 4.11 4.55 -19.49
CA LYS A 118 3.85 5.99 -19.35
C LYS A 118 4.54 6.59 -18.11
N CYS A 119 4.50 5.92 -16.97
CA CYS A 119 5.22 6.39 -15.76
C CYS A 119 6.73 6.43 -15.97
N ILE A 120 7.31 5.53 -16.77
CA ILE A 120 8.75 5.56 -17.11
C ILE A 120 9.08 6.82 -17.92
N GLU A 121 8.24 7.20 -18.87
CA GLU A 121 8.41 8.42 -19.68
C GLU A 121 8.30 9.69 -18.82
N GLU A 122 7.36 9.72 -17.88
CA GLU A 122 7.11 10.88 -17.00
C GLU A 122 8.18 11.03 -15.90
N ALA A 123 8.76 9.94 -15.41
CA ALA A 123 9.71 9.94 -14.28
C ALA A 123 11.16 10.32 -14.63
N ALA A 124 11.40 10.92 -15.81
CA ALA A 124 12.74 11.21 -16.32
C ALA A 124 13.52 12.15 -15.39
N GLY A 125 14.56 11.61 -14.74
CA GLY A 125 15.45 12.37 -13.85
C GLY A 125 15.00 12.42 -12.38
N GLU A 126 13.88 11.80 -12.03
CA GLU A 126 13.41 11.71 -10.66
C GLU A 126 14.14 10.61 -9.88
N LYS A 127 14.30 10.86 -8.58
CA LYS A 127 14.84 9.92 -7.62
C LYS A 127 13.75 9.54 -6.63
N THR A 128 13.62 8.25 -6.36
CA THR A 128 12.71 7.73 -5.36
C THR A 128 13.49 7.37 -4.10
N PRO A 129 13.10 7.91 -2.93
CA PRO A 129 13.69 7.51 -1.66
C PRO A 129 13.51 6.02 -1.40
N SER A 130 14.56 5.35 -0.91
CA SER A 130 14.52 3.91 -0.59
C SER A 130 13.38 3.56 0.38
N LYS A 131 13.08 4.44 1.34
CA LYS A 131 11.93 4.29 2.24
C LYS A 131 10.58 4.21 1.50
N THR A 132 10.39 5.02 0.47
CA THR A 132 9.18 5.00 -0.35
C THR A 132 9.08 3.69 -1.14
N ILE A 133 10.22 3.23 -1.69
CA ILE A 133 10.30 1.93 -2.37
C ILE A 133 9.92 0.82 -1.40
N ARG A 134 10.53 0.78 -0.22
CA ARG A 134 10.21 -0.20 0.84
C ARG A 134 8.71 -0.24 1.13
N ILE A 135 8.09 0.91 1.38
CA ILE A 135 6.65 1.00 1.68
C ILE A 135 5.82 0.45 0.52
N ALA A 136 6.16 0.79 -0.73
CA ALA A 136 5.48 0.26 -1.91
C ALA A 136 5.59 -1.27 -2.00
N LEU A 137 6.78 -1.83 -1.74
CA LEU A 137 7.02 -3.28 -1.78
C LEU A 137 6.29 -4.03 -0.66
N GLU A 138 6.35 -3.54 0.57
CA GLU A 138 5.62 -4.11 1.70
C GLU A 138 4.11 -4.03 1.48
N CYS A 139 3.62 -2.93 0.90
CA CYS A 139 2.21 -2.79 0.54
C CYS A 139 1.79 -3.81 -0.53
N CYS A 140 2.61 -4.01 -1.56
CA CYS A 140 2.37 -5.02 -2.60
C CYS A 140 2.22 -6.42 -1.98
N LEU A 141 3.19 -6.81 -1.15
CA LEU A 141 3.19 -8.11 -0.48
C LEU A 141 1.97 -8.26 0.43
N LEU A 142 1.64 -7.24 1.23
CA LEU A 142 0.49 -7.32 2.13
C LEU A 142 -0.84 -7.48 1.37
N LEU A 143 -1.01 -6.77 0.25
CA LEU A 143 -2.22 -6.87 -0.55
C LEU A 143 -2.37 -8.25 -1.18
N VAL A 144 -1.29 -8.81 -1.71
CA VAL A 144 -1.31 -10.14 -2.33
C VAL A 144 -1.47 -11.27 -1.29
N THR A 145 -0.92 -11.10 -0.10
CA THR A 145 -0.99 -12.12 0.96
C THR A 145 -2.30 -12.11 1.73
N LYS A 146 -3.07 -11.02 1.72
CA LYS A 146 -4.42 -11.00 2.30
C LYS A 146 -5.35 -11.98 1.56
N ARG A 147 -6.32 -12.55 2.29
CA ARG A 147 -7.31 -13.45 1.69
C ARG A 147 -8.26 -12.63 0.82
N THR A 148 -8.36 -13.02 -0.44
CA THR A 148 -9.26 -12.40 -1.41
C THR A 148 -10.33 -13.38 -1.86
N LYS A 149 -11.37 -12.86 -2.51
CA LYS A 149 -12.46 -13.69 -3.03
C LYS A 149 -11.97 -14.41 -4.28
N GLN A 150 -12.46 -15.63 -4.50
CA GLN A 150 -12.17 -16.38 -5.72
C GLN A 150 -12.55 -15.57 -6.97
N SER A 151 -11.68 -15.58 -7.98
CA SER A 151 -11.94 -15.05 -9.31
C SER A 151 -11.73 -16.15 -10.36
N SER A 152 -12.01 -15.84 -11.63
CA SER A 152 -11.87 -16.80 -12.73
C SER A 152 -10.42 -17.01 -13.18
N GLU A 153 -9.53 -16.05 -12.92
CA GLU A 153 -8.11 -16.13 -13.29
C GLU A 153 -7.26 -16.07 -12.02
N GLU A 154 -6.58 -17.18 -11.70
CA GLU A 154 -5.81 -17.32 -10.47
C GLU A 154 -4.37 -17.77 -10.75
N ILE A 155 -3.43 -17.20 -10.01
CA ILE A 155 -2.02 -17.64 -9.98
C ILE A 155 -1.67 -18.25 -8.62
N SER A 156 -0.62 -19.06 -8.58
CA SER A 156 -0.05 -19.52 -7.30
C SER A 156 0.68 -18.37 -6.62
N LEU A 157 0.45 -18.22 -5.32
CA LEU A 157 1.14 -17.25 -4.49
C LEU A 157 2.63 -17.55 -4.46
N ASP A 158 3.05 -18.80 -4.38
CA ASP A 158 4.47 -19.20 -4.47
C ASP A 158 5.11 -18.70 -5.78
N VAL A 159 4.44 -18.87 -6.92
CA VAL A 159 4.92 -18.33 -8.21
C VAL A 159 5.08 -16.81 -8.16
N PHE A 160 4.09 -16.10 -7.61
CA PHE A 160 4.17 -14.65 -7.40
C PHE A 160 5.36 -14.27 -6.50
N LEU A 161 5.50 -14.92 -5.35
CA LEU A 161 6.54 -14.63 -4.36
C LEU A 161 7.96 -14.89 -4.91
N GLN A 162 8.14 -15.94 -5.71
CA GLN A 162 9.41 -16.21 -6.38
C GLN A 162 9.78 -15.13 -7.40
N LEU A 163 8.82 -14.70 -8.23
CA LEU A 163 9.03 -13.59 -9.17
C LEU A 163 9.30 -12.28 -8.43
N PHE A 164 8.53 -12.02 -7.38
CA PHE A 164 8.70 -10.83 -6.53
C PHE A 164 10.07 -10.81 -5.87
N ARG A 165 10.56 -11.94 -5.35
CA ARG A 165 11.92 -12.05 -4.78
C ARG A 165 13.00 -11.70 -5.80
N ARG A 166 12.92 -12.24 -7.03
CA ARG A 166 13.85 -11.90 -8.12
C ARG A 166 13.82 -10.41 -8.44
N PHE A 167 12.63 -9.83 -8.43
CA PHE A 167 12.42 -8.40 -8.65
C PHE A 167 13.07 -7.55 -7.53
N VAL A 168 12.88 -7.88 -6.25
CA VAL A 168 13.50 -7.19 -5.11
C VAL A 168 15.03 -7.20 -5.21
N ILE A 169 15.61 -8.36 -5.57
CA ILE A 169 17.06 -8.49 -5.79
C ILE A 169 17.53 -7.59 -6.94
N SER A 170 16.72 -7.45 -8.00
CA SER A 170 17.07 -6.65 -9.17
C SER A 170 17.09 -5.13 -8.92
N LEU A 171 16.35 -4.66 -7.90
CA LEU A 171 16.28 -3.24 -7.51
C LEU A 171 17.55 -2.75 -6.81
N LYS A 172 18.55 -3.61 -6.56
CA LYS A 172 19.80 -3.27 -5.87
C LYS A 172 19.58 -2.55 -4.53
N LEU A 173 18.50 -2.89 -3.83
CA LEU A 173 18.19 -2.32 -2.52
C LEU A 173 19.25 -2.69 -1.48
N PRO A 174 19.40 -1.91 -0.39
CA PRO A 174 20.21 -2.27 0.76
C PRO A 174 19.94 -3.70 1.25
N HIS A 175 21.01 -4.41 1.63
CA HIS A 175 20.91 -5.83 1.99
C HIS A 175 19.94 -6.09 3.15
N SER A 176 19.86 -5.18 4.12
CA SER A 176 18.90 -5.23 5.23
C SER A 176 17.45 -5.24 4.73
N LEU A 177 17.11 -4.38 3.77
CA LEU A 177 15.76 -4.35 3.20
C LEU A 177 15.44 -5.61 2.40
N GLN A 178 16.42 -6.10 1.63
CA GLN A 178 16.24 -7.36 0.90
C GLN A 178 15.97 -8.51 1.87
N GLN A 179 16.74 -8.60 2.96
CA GLN A 179 16.58 -9.63 3.98
C GLN A 179 15.24 -9.54 4.71
N ASP A 180 14.79 -8.35 5.09
CA ASP A 180 13.48 -8.13 5.71
C ASP A 180 12.33 -8.63 4.80
N ILE A 181 12.41 -8.31 3.52
CA ILE A 181 11.42 -8.73 2.52
C ILE A 181 11.49 -10.25 2.31
N GLU A 182 12.68 -10.83 2.21
CA GLU A 182 12.85 -12.29 2.07
C GLU A 182 12.29 -13.06 3.27
N GLN A 183 12.56 -12.62 4.50
CA GLN A 183 12.00 -13.24 5.71
C GLN A 183 10.47 -13.15 5.73
N SER A 184 9.91 -12.04 5.23
CA SER A 184 8.45 -11.89 5.10
C SER A 184 7.87 -12.92 4.12
N ILE A 185 8.60 -13.23 3.04
CA ILE A 185 8.21 -14.20 2.01
C ILE A 185 8.21 -15.64 2.55
N GLU A 186 9.23 -16.04 3.32
CA GLU A 186 9.41 -17.42 3.80
C GLU A 186 8.31 -17.92 4.75
N SER A 187 7.60 -16.99 5.40
CA SER A 187 6.54 -17.32 6.38
C SER A 187 5.16 -17.59 5.77
N ILE A 188 5.01 -17.44 4.45
CA ILE A 188 3.70 -17.44 3.79
C ILE A 188 3.38 -18.82 3.19
N GLU A 189 2.23 -19.37 3.58
CA GLU A 189 1.69 -20.60 2.98
C GLU A 189 1.21 -20.34 1.54
N ASP A 190 1.53 -21.26 0.62
CA ASP A 190 1.07 -21.16 -0.77
C ASP A 190 -0.46 -21.31 -0.86
N LYS A 191 -1.04 -20.50 -1.74
CA LYS A 191 -2.48 -20.47 -2.05
C LYS A 191 -2.69 -19.92 -3.45
N LYS A 192 -3.89 -20.09 -3.98
CA LYS A 192 -4.30 -19.39 -5.18
C LYS A 192 -4.69 -17.95 -4.86
N ILE A 193 -4.28 -17.04 -5.72
CA ILE A 193 -4.60 -15.62 -5.64
C ILE A 193 -5.20 -15.16 -6.98
N PRO A 194 -6.29 -14.37 -6.97
CA PRO A 194 -6.82 -13.70 -8.15
C PRO A 194 -5.78 -12.82 -8.84
N VAL A 195 -5.75 -12.85 -10.17
CA VAL A 195 -4.92 -11.92 -10.95
C VAL A 195 -5.32 -10.47 -10.71
N GLU A 196 -6.60 -10.20 -10.46
CA GLU A 196 -7.07 -8.86 -10.07
C GLU A 196 -6.42 -8.38 -8.77
N THR A 197 -6.18 -9.26 -7.80
CA THR A 197 -5.47 -8.90 -6.55
C THR A 197 -4.03 -8.49 -6.85
N VAL A 198 -3.35 -9.22 -7.74
CA VAL A 198 -1.99 -8.88 -8.18
C VAL A 198 -1.98 -7.53 -8.89
N LYS A 199 -2.93 -7.31 -9.80
CA LYS A 199 -3.10 -6.03 -10.51
C LYS A 199 -3.30 -4.87 -9.54
N THR A 200 -4.23 -4.99 -8.59
CA THR A 200 -4.50 -3.96 -7.58
C THR A 200 -3.28 -3.70 -6.69
N ALA A 201 -2.55 -4.75 -6.30
CA ALA A 201 -1.35 -4.62 -5.49
C ALA A 201 -0.25 -3.85 -6.22
N LEU A 202 0.01 -4.19 -7.48
CA LEU A 202 0.98 -3.49 -8.31
C LEU A 202 0.56 -2.05 -8.61
N GLU A 203 -0.72 -1.80 -8.96
CA GLU A 203 -1.24 -0.45 -9.18
C GLU A 203 -1.10 0.43 -7.93
N THR A 204 -1.42 -0.12 -6.75
CA THR A 204 -1.26 0.60 -5.48
C THR A 204 0.21 0.93 -5.21
N SER A 205 1.11 0.00 -5.52
CA SER A 205 2.55 0.21 -5.36
C SER A 205 3.08 1.30 -6.28
N LEU A 206 2.62 1.36 -7.53
CA LEU A 206 2.99 2.41 -8.48
C LEU A 206 2.50 3.79 -8.02
N LEU A 207 1.27 3.87 -7.49
CA LEU A 207 0.72 5.12 -6.95
C LEU A 207 1.54 5.67 -5.77
N LEU A 208 2.17 4.79 -4.98
CA LEU A 208 3.06 5.21 -3.88
C LEU A 208 4.41 5.73 -4.39
N LEU A 209 4.84 5.32 -5.58
CA LEU A 209 6.12 5.70 -6.19
C LEU A 209 6.02 6.99 -7.02
N ALA A 210 4.87 7.25 -7.66
CA ALA A 210 4.58 8.47 -8.41
C ALA A 210 3.27 9.13 -7.93
N PRO A 211 3.31 9.90 -6.81
CA PRO A 211 2.13 10.56 -6.24
C PRO A 211 1.60 11.78 -7.03
#